data_AF-A0AA49JHC3-F1
#
_entry.id   AF-A0AA49JHC3-F1
#
_cell.length_a   1.000
_cell.length_b   1.000
_cell.length_c   1.000
_cell.angle_alpha   90.00
_cell.angle_beta   90.00
_cell.angle_gamma   90.00
#
_symmetry.space_group_name_H-M   'P 1'
#
loop_
_entity.id
_entity.type
_entity.pdbx_description
1 polymer ?
#
loop_
_entity_poly.entity_id
_entity_poly.type
_entity_poly.pdbx_seq_one_letter_code
_entity_poly.pdbx_strand_id
1 'polypeptide(L)'
;MKNAFNIVSRAFVVAALLLTISTGAFANNNTDKTTQRAREAVENAAPDDWYTLAKAAEKCIDKGVNLKEAAEWLNKSLAIHEAAYNLGIKGDYYVMNKLPEKALEYYSKSIRVGKMEDPSYMDAETQEKILALVRQLG
;
A
#
# COMPACT_ATOMS: atom_id res chain seq x y z
N MET A 1 6.28 -47.37 48.25
CA MET A 1 4.98 -47.86 47.76
C MET A 1 4.06 -46.67 47.58
N LYS A 2 3.58 -46.44 46.34
CA LYS A 2 2.30 -45.85 45.89
C LYS A 2 1.83 -44.57 46.64
N ASN A 3 1.70 -43.42 46.00
CA ASN A 3 0.62 -43.20 45.04
C ASN A 3 0.99 -42.15 43.99
N ALA A 4 0.67 -42.50 42.75
CA ALA A 4 0.78 -41.68 41.58
C ALA A 4 -0.61 -41.14 41.17
N PHE A 5 -0.55 -40.09 40.36
CA PHE A 5 -1.53 -39.69 39.35
C PHE A 5 -2.82 -38.92 39.73
N ASN A 6 -3.00 -37.88 38.91
CA ASN A 6 -4.22 -37.11 38.58
C ASN A 6 -4.44 -35.89 39.50
N ILE A 7 -4.73 -34.67 39.02
CA ILE A 7 -5.63 -34.33 37.91
C ILE A 7 -5.20 -32.98 37.27
N VAL A 8 -5.17 -32.99 35.94
CA VAL A 8 -5.18 -31.86 35.01
C VAL A 8 -6.33 -30.90 35.32
N SER A 9 -6.06 -29.60 35.53
CA SER A 9 -7.01 -28.57 35.08
C SER A 9 -6.45 -27.15 35.19
N ARG A 10 -6.63 -26.42 34.08
CA ARG A 10 -6.79 -24.96 33.99
C ARG A 10 -5.50 -24.14 33.89
N ALA A 11 -4.99 -24.17 32.67
CA ALA A 11 -4.44 -23.01 31.98
C ALA A 11 -5.25 -21.73 32.26
N PHE A 12 -4.55 -20.66 32.64
CA PHE A 12 -4.89 -19.23 32.52
C PHE A 12 -3.68 -18.51 33.18
N VAL A 13 -3.01 -17.49 32.68
CA VAL A 13 -3.13 -16.70 31.45
C VAL A 13 -1.85 -15.85 31.38
N VAL A 14 -1.29 -15.73 30.17
CA VAL A 14 -0.52 -14.59 29.65
C VAL A 14 0.79 -14.22 30.38
N ALA A 15 1.88 -14.76 29.85
CA ALA A 15 3.17 -14.09 29.87
C ALA A 15 3.05 -12.77 29.07
N ALA A 16 3.00 -11.64 29.77
CA ALA A 16 3.11 -10.33 29.15
C ALA A 16 4.55 -10.14 28.65
N LEU A 17 4.79 -10.57 27.42
CA LEU A 17 5.98 -10.19 26.66
C LEU A 17 5.86 -8.69 26.37
N LEU A 18 6.56 -7.88 27.15
CA LEU A 18 6.78 -6.46 26.88
C LEU A 18 7.55 -6.33 25.55
N LEU A 19 6.82 -6.31 24.43
CA LEU A 19 7.32 -5.79 23.18
C LEU A 19 7.45 -4.28 23.36
N THR A 20 8.63 -3.84 23.78
CA THR A 20 9.05 -2.44 23.65
C THR A 20 8.99 -2.10 22.17
N ILE A 21 7.90 -1.47 21.73
CA ILE A 21 7.85 -0.79 20.45
C ILE A 21 8.86 0.34 20.60
N SER A 22 10.04 0.17 20.01
CA SER A 22 11.01 1.25 19.90
C SER A 22 10.40 2.33 19.02
N THR A 23 9.75 3.32 19.62
CA THR A 23 9.43 4.57 18.95
C THR A 23 10.75 5.30 18.70
N GLY A 24 11.41 4.97 17.60
CA GLY A 24 12.50 5.77 17.08
C GLY A 24 11.93 7.11 16.67
N ALA A 25 12.05 8.11 17.55
CA ALA A 25 11.79 9.49 17.21
C ALA A 25 12.88 9.95 16.22
N PHE A 26 12.64 9.75 14.93
CA PHE A 26 13.48 10.33 13.89
C PHE A 26 13.16 11.82 13.78
N ALA A 27 13.85 12.63 14.56
CA ALA A 27 13.96 14.06 14.32
C ALA A 27 14.85 14.27 13.08
N ASN A 28 14.28 14.10 11.88
CA ASN A 28 14.93 14.47 10.63
C ASN A 28 14.44 15.86 10.20
N ASN A 29 15.22 16.89 10.52
CA ASN A 29 14.93 18.29 10.19
C ASN A 29 14.99 18.61 8.68
N ASN A 30 15.19 17.60 7.82
CA ASN A 30 15.18 17.71 6.35
C ASN A 30 14.21 16.73 5.67
N THR A 31 13.15 16.30 6.37
CA THR A 31 12.11 15.49 5.71
C THR A 31 11.34 16.36 4.72
N ASP A 32 11.23 15.92 3.47
CA ASP A 32 10.41 16.62 2.48
C ASP A 32 8.96 16.78 2.99
N LYS A 33 8.39 17.97 2.79
CA LYS A 33 7.05 18.33 3.29
C LYS A 33 5.97 17.41 2.74
N THR A 34 6.15 16.86 1.54
CA THR A 34 5.22 15.89 0.95
C THR A 34 5.23 14.60 1.75
N THR A 35 6.43 14.09 2.05
CA THR A 35 6.62 12.90 2.87
C THR A 35 6.02 13.07 4.27
N GLN A 36 6.27 14.22 4.91
CA GLN A 36 5.72 14.49 6.25
C GLN A 36 4.18 14.48 6.24
N ARG A 37 3.56 15.23 5.32
CA ARG A 37 2.09 15.30 5.23
C ARG A 37 1.47 13.95 4.87
N ALA A 38 2.15 13.16 4.04
CA ALA A 38 1.70 11.82 3.70
C ALA A 38 1.70 10.89 4.93
N ARG A 39 2.75 10.93 5.76
CA ARG A 39 2.79 10.20 7.04
C ARG A 39 1.68 10.64 7.98
N GLU A 40 1.52 11.95 8.18
CA GLU A 40 0.46 12.51 9.03
C GLU A 40 -0.93 12.04 8.56
N ALA A 41 -1.19 12.00 7.25
CA ALA A 41 -2.45 11.50 6.71
C ALA A 41 -2.64 10.00 7.01
N VAL A 42 -1.60 9.19 6.83
CA VAL A 42 -1.65 7.74 7.08
C VAL A 42 -1.79 7.42 8.57
N GLU A 43 -1.12 8.17 9.45
CA GLU A 43 -1.21 7.99 10.91
C GLU A 43 -2.61 8.30 11.46
N ASN A 44 -3.33 9.24 10.84
CA ASN A 44 -4.68 9.61 11.22
C ASN A 44 -5.78 8.84 10.47
N ALA A 45 -5.40 8.00 9.49
CA ALA A 45 -6.34 7.23 8.70
C ALA A 45 -6.99 6.11 9.52
N ALA A 46 -8.24 5.77 9.20
CA ALA A 46 -8.86 4.58 9.76
C ALA A 46 -8.13 3.30 9.26
N PRO A 47 -8.14 2.19 10.02
CA PRO A 47 -7.42 0.97 9.63
C PRO A 47 -7.83 0.39 8.28
N ASP A 48 -9.05 0.67 7.81
CA ASP A 48 -9.65 0.23 6.56
C ASP A 48 -9.70 1.35 5.49
N ASP A 49 -9.11 2.51 5.76
CA ASP A 49 -9.05 3.64 4.81
C ASP A 49 -7.94 3.41 3.77
N TRP A 50 -8.24 2.50 2.84
CA TRP A 50 -7.39 2.20 1.69
C TRP A 50 -7.14 3.44 0.82
N TYR A 51 -8.09 4.38 0.76
CA TYR A 51 -8.01 5.53 -0.13
C TYR A 51 -6.94 6.52 0.36
N THR A 52 -6.91 6.83 1.66
CA THR A 52 -5.90 7.72 2.24
C THR A 52 -4.49 7.14 2.07
N LEU A 53 -4.32 5.82 2.25
CA LEU A 53 -3.06 5.13 1.97
C LEU A 53 -2.61 5.28 0.50
N ALA A 54 -3.52 5.05 -0.45
CA ALA A 54 -3.23 5.22 -1.87
C ALA A 54 -2.91 6.68 -2.21
N LYS A 55 -3.65 7.63 -1.65
CA LYS A 55 -3.45 9.06 -1.90
C LYS A 55 -2.12 9.57 -1.35
N ALA A 56 -1.73 9.11 -0.16
CA ALA A 56 -0.43 9.40 0.43
C ALA A 56 0.72 8.86 -0.43
N ALA A 57 0.57 7.63 -0.94
CA ALA A 57 1.54 7.04 -1.86
C ALA A 57 1.64 7.80 -3.18
N GLU A 58 0.51 8.16 -3.80
CA GLU A 58 0.44 8.97 -5.04
C GLU A 58 1.28 10.24 -4.89
N LYS A 59 1.08 11.01 -3.81
CA LYS A 59 1.82 12.26 -3.59
C LYS A 59 3.33 12.08 -3.51
N CYS A 60 3.78 10.98 -2.90
CA CYS A 60 5.20 10.66 -2.83
C CYS A 60 5.75 10.21 -4.19
N ILE A 61 4.99 9.40 -4.94
CA ILE A 61 5.35 8.92 -6.29
C ILE A 61 5.44 10.09 -7.27
N ASP A 62 4.44 10.98 -7.31
CA ASP A 62 4.40 12.17 -8.16
C ASP A 62 5.62 13.08 -7.96
N LYS A 63 6.12 13.15 -6.71
CA LYS A 63 7.28 13.97 -6.34
C LYS A 63 8.60 13.23 -6.41
N GLY A 64 8.59 11.92 -6.65
CA GLY A 64 9.81 11.11 -6.65
C GLY A 64 10.49 11.02 -5.28
N VAL A 65 9.73 11.21 -4.19
CA VAL A 65 10.25 11.21 -2.81
C VAL A 65 9.76 10.00 -2.06
N ASN A 66 10.60 9.46 -1.17
CA ASN A 66 10.20 8.41 -0.23
C ASN A 66 9.49 7.20 -0.88
N LEU A 67 9.93 6.81 -2.08
CA LEU A 67 9.27 5.81 -2.92
C LEU A 67 9.11 4.44 -2.23
N LYS A 68 10.04 4.10 -1.34
CA LYS A 68 9.96 2.84 -0.57
C LYS A 68 8.74 2.80 0.34
N GLU A 69 8.55 3.81 1.17
CA GLU A 69 7.41 3.87 2.11
C GLU A 69 6.10 4.10 1.34
N ALA A 70 6.13 4.90 0.27
CA ALA A 70 5.00 5.04 -0.64
C ALA A 70 4.53 3.68 -1.19
N ALA A 71 5.48 2.82 -1.59
CA ALA A 71 5.17 1.46 -2.05
C ALA A 71 4.55 0.60 -0.95
N GLU A 72 4.99 0.75 0.31
CA GLU A 72 4.43 0.04 1.45
C GLU A 72 2.98 0.46 1.73
N TRP A 73 2.67 1.77 1.72
CA TRP A 73 1.30 2.26 1.86
C TRP A 73 0.41 1.80 0.71
N LEU A 74 0.93 1.86 -0.52
CA LEU A 74 0.18 1.43 -1.70
C LEU A 74 -0.13 -0.07 -1.68
N ASN A 75 0.82 -0.90 -1.24
CA ASN A 75 0.59 -2.33 -1.05
C ASN A 75 -0.45 -2.60 0.05
N LYS A 76 -0.43 -1.85 1.16
CA LYS A 76 -1.45 -1.95 2.20
C LYS A 76 -2.82 -1.55 1.68
N SER A 77 -2.91 -0.46 0.92
CA SER A 77 -4.15 -0.01 0.27
C SER A 77 -4.75 -1.13 -0.61
N LEU A 78 -3.94 -1.70 -1.50
CA LEU A 78 -4.35 -2.80 -2.38
C LEU A 78 -4.80 -4.06 -1.60
N ALA A 79 -4.16 -4.34 -0.46
CA ALA A 79 -4.52 -5.47 0.39
C ALA A 79 -5.85 -5.29 1.14
N ILE A 80 -6.20 -4.04 1.49
CA ILE A 80 -7.49 -3.71 2.11
C ILE A 80 -8.59 -3.75 1.05
N HIS A 81 -8.38 -3.08 -0.07
CA HIS A 81 -9.33 -3.04 -1.17
C HIS A 81 -8.60 -2.77 -2.49
N GLU A 82 -8.68 -3.72 -3.42
CA GLU A 82 -8.09 -3.58 -4.74
C GLU A 82 -9.03 -2.79 -5.66
N ALA A 83 -8.80 -1.48 -5.77
CA ALA A 83 -9.61 -0.55 -6.55
C ALA A 83 -8.91 -0.12 -7.84
N ALA A 84 -9.66 0.34 -8.84
CA ALA A 84 -9.08 0.88 -10.07
C ALA A 84 -8.05 2.00 -9.76
N TYR A 85 -8.34 2.86 -8.79
CA TYR A 85 -7.49 3.99 -8.40
C TYR A 85 -6.10 3.57 -7.90
N ASN A 86 -6.02 2.67 -6.92
CA ASN A 86 -4.73 2.28 -6.32
C ASN A 86 -3.93 1.36 -7.26
N LEU A 87 -4.58 0.60 -8.14
CA LEU A 87 -3.93 -0.11 -9.24
C LEU A 87 -3.29 0.84 -10.25
N GLY A 88 -3.98 1.94 -10.59
CA GLY A 88 -3.44 2.99 -11.46
C GLY A 88 -2.15 3.58 -10.90
N ILE A 89 -2.17 4.00 -9.63
CA ILE A 89 -0.99 4.53 -8.93
C ILE A 89 0.14 3.48 -8.87
N LYS A 90 -0.20 2.20 -8.77
CA LYS A 90 0.80 1.12 -8.79
C LYS A 90 1.47 0.98 -10.16
N GLY A 91 0.74 1.26 -11.24
CA GLY A 91 1.30 1.46 -12.56
C GLY A 91 2.29 2.63 -12.59
N ASP A 92 1.92 3.79 -12.05
CA ASP A 92 2.79 4.99 -11.99
C ASP A 92 4.08 4.69 -11.20
N TYR A 93 3.97 3.97 -10.09
CA TYR A 93 5.13 3.49 -9.33
C TYR A 93 6.08 2.66 -10.20
N TYR A 94 5.57 1.75 -11.01
CA TYR A 94 6.42 0.93 -11.88
C TYR A 94 7.04 1.73 -13.04
N VAL A 95 6.35 2.73 -13.57
CA VAL A 95 6.94 3.69 -14.53
C VAL A 95 8.14 4.39 -13.91
N MET A 96 7.98 4.93 -12.69
CA MET A 96 9.06 5.62 -11.97
C MET A 96 10.28 4.73 -11.71
N ASN A 97 10.05 3.42 -11.55
CA ASN A 97 11.10 2.43 -11.34
C ASN A 97 11.66 1.83 -12.64
N LYS A 98 11.29 2.37 -13.81
CA LYS A 98 11.73 1.89 -15.13
C LYS A 98 11.37 0.41 -15.38
N LEU A 99 10.18 0.01 -14.93
CA LEU A 99 9.62 -1.34 -15.08
C LEU A 99 8.36 -1.29 -15.97
N PRO A 100 8.49 -1.01 -17.28
CA PRO A 100 7.37 -0.73 -18.18
C PRO A 100 6.39 -1.90 -18.33
N GLU A 101 6.87 -3.14 -18.34
CA GLU A 101 6.00 -4.33 -18.43
C GLU A 101 5.07 -4.46 -17.22
N LYS A 102 5.61 -4.22 -16.01
CA LYS A 102 4.80 -4.21 -14.78
C LYS A 102 3.85 -3.03 -14.73
N ALA A 103 4.28 -1.86 -15.22
CA ALA A 103 3.38 -0.71 -15.33
C ALA A 103 2.18 -1.04 -16.22
N LEU A 104 2.43 -1.63 -17.39
CA LEU A 104 1.39 -2.06 -18.34
C LEU A 104 0.42 -3.07 -17.72
N GLU A 105 0.94 -4.05 -16.97
CA GLU A 105 0.13 -5.03 -16.24
C GLU A 105 -0.85 -4.34 -15.28
N TYR A 106 -0.37 -3.42 -14.45
CA TYR A 106 -1.17 -2.77 -13.42
C TYR A 106 -2.17 -1.75 -13.98
N TYR A 107 -1.79 -0.97 -15.00
CA TYR A 107 -2.75 -0.11 -15.69
C TYR A 107 -3.86 -0.92 -16.37
N SER A 108 -3.51 -2.02 -17.04
CA SER A 108 -4.50 -2.90 -17.67
C SER A 108 -5.44 -3.51 -16.62
N LYS A 109 -4.89 -3.90 -15.46
CA LYS A 109 -5.66 -4.39 -14.33
C LYS A 109 -6.58 -3.32 -13.75
N SER A 110 -6.12 -2.07 -13.62
CA SER A 110 -6.92 -0.93 -13.17
C SER A 110 -8.17 -0.73 -14.03
N ILE A 111 -8.00 -0.67 -15.36
CA ILE A 111 -9.14 -0.54 -16.30
C ILE A 111 -10.12 -1.70 -16.15
N ARG A 112 -9.61 -2.93 -16.03
CA ARG A 112 -10.46 -4.12 -15.85
C ARG A 112 -11.25 -4.07 -14.55
N VAL A 113 -10.62 -3.72 -13.42
CA VAL A 113 -11.30 -3.58 -12.13
C VAL A 113 -12.37 -2.49 -12.19
N GLY A 114 -12.03 -1.31 -12.70
CA GLY A 114 -13.01 -0.22 -12.84
C GLY A 114 -14.22 -0.62 -13.70
N LYS A 115 -14.00 -1.37 -14.79
CA LYS A 115 -15.09 -1.90 -15.64
C LYS A 115 -15.94 -2.98 -14.98
N MET A 116 -15.38 -3.76 -14.04
CA MET A 116 -16.13 -4.76 -13.29
C MET A 116 -17.03 -4.11 -12.23
N GLU A 117 -16.57 -3.01 -11.63
CA GLU A 117 -17.35 -2.23 -10.65
C GLU A 117 -18.41 -1.37 -11.33
N ASP A 118 -18.06 -0.72 -12.43
CA ASP A 118 -18.95 0.11 -13.25
C ASP A 118 -18.67 -0.16 -14.75
N PRO A 119 -19.59 -0.82 -15.47
CA PRO A 119 -19.44 -1.06 -16.91
C PRO A 119 -19.23 0.22 -17.75
N SER A 120 -19.67 1.38 -17.26
CA SER A 120 -19.48 2.68 -17.90
C SER A 120 -18.14 3.35 -17.56
N TYR A 121 -17.37 2.82 -16.60
CA TYR A 121 -16.08 3.35 -16.16
C TYR A 121 -15.16 3.71 -17.33
N MET A 122 -14.66 4.93 -17.34
CA MET A 122 -13.74 5.42 -18.36
C MET A 122 -12.61 6.19 -17.69
N ASP A 123 -11.39 5.77 -17.97
CA ASP A 123 -10.18 6.41 -17.50
C ASP A 123 -9.25 6.58 -18.70
N ALA A 124 -9.47 7.68 -19.41
CA ALA A 124 -8.74 8.01 -20.63
C ALA A 124 -7.25 8.20 -20.34
N GLU A 125 -6.89 8.74 -19.18
CA GLU A 125 -5.50 8.95 -18.78
C GLU A 125 -4.76 7.60 -18.67
N THR A 126 -5.32 6.64 -17.95
CA THR A 126 -4.73 5.31 -17.83
C THR A 126 -4.67 4.58 -19.18
N GLN A 127 -5.67 4.75 -20.04
CA GLN A 127 -5.67 4.19 -21.40
C GLN A 127 -4.55 4.79 -22.28
N GLU A 128 -4.30 6.09 -22.19
CA GLU A 128 -3.20 6.75 -22.88
C GLU A 128 -1.84 6.26 -22.37
N LYS A 129 -1.68 6.07 -21.05
CA LYS A 129 -0.47 5.49 -20.44
C LYS A 129 -0.22 4.06 -20.96
N ILE A 130 -1.27 3.24 -21.07
CA ILE A 130 -1.20 1.90 -21.67
C ILE A 130 -0.69 1.99 -23.12
N LEU A 131 -1.30 2.86 -23.93
CA LEU A 131 -0.92 3.00 -25.34
C LEU A 131 0.53 3.45 -25.50
N ALA A 132 0.99 4.38 -24.65
CA ALA A 132 2.38 4.83 -24.64
C ALA A 132 3.35 3.68 -24.32
N LEU A 133 3.04 2.86 -23.31
CA LEU A 133 3.87 1.72 -22.93
C LEU A 133 3.89 0.62 -24.00
N VAL A 134 2.75 0.32 -24.62
CA VAL A 134 2.68 -0.66 -25.73
C VAL A 134 3.57 -0.22 -26.89
N ARG A 135 3.57 1.07 -27.24
CA ARG A 135 4.46 1.62 -28.28
C ARG A 135 5.94 1.59 -27.90
N GLN A 136 6.25 1.64 -26.61
CA GLN A 136 7.64 1.56 -26.12
C GLN A 136 8.17 0.12 -26.14
N LEU A 137 7.30 -0.87 -25.93
CA LEU A 137 7.68 -2.28 -25.79
C LEU A 137 7.67 -3.07 -27.11
N GLY A 138 6.96 -2.58 -28.14
CA GLY A 138 6.93 -3.15 -29.49
C GLY A 138 7.91 -2.47 -30.43
#